data_AF-A0A1R1Y409-F1
#
_entry.id   AF-A0A1R1Y409-F1
#
_cell.length_a   1.000
_cell.length_b   1.000
_cell.length_c   1.000
_cell.angle_alpha   90.00
_cell.angle_beta   90.00
_cell.angle_gamma   90.00
#
_symmetry.space_group_name_H-M   'P 1'
#
loop_
_entity.id
_entity.type
_entity.pdbx_description
1 polymer ?
#
loop_
_entity_poly.entity_id
_entity_poly.type
_entity_poly.pdbx_seq_one_letter_code
_entity_poly.pdbx_strand_id
1 'polypeptide(L)'
;MSDASIQVTTEQHNAEALLISKEIEITELRNQLIQGESQFQSAAEEHQEVLAKLEAESKKNNELILQMTVMENTMLKRDMELVKLKAELYERISVLQSGTATHELTAGASGNAIKQISRLPVFEGKIISYNRWINGVTEIFENYMALKNFQKRAIVVESV
;
A
#
# COMPACT_ATOMS: atom_id res chain seq x y z
N MET A 1 -61.03 79.79 -0.81
CA MET A 1 -59.76 79.55 -0.09
C MET A 1 -59.70 78.18 0.60
N SER A 2 -60.59 77.22 0.29
CA SER A 2 -60.61 75.91 0.95
C SER A 2 -59.74 74.85 0.25
N ASP A 3 -59.61 74.92 -1.08
CA ASP A 3 -58.91 73.87 -1.85
C ASP A 3 -57.40 73.81 -1.58
N ALA A 4 -56.75 74.96 -1.35
CA ALA A 4 -55.32 75.01 -1.07
C ALA A 4 -54.94 74.29 0.25
N SER A 5 -55.81 74.31 1.26
CA SER A 5 -55.55 73.65 2.55
C SER A 5 -55.74 72.14 2.49
N ILE A 6 -56.64 71.66 1.62
CA ILE A 6 -56.92 70.23 1.42
C ILE A 6 -55.79 69.61 0.58
N GLN A 7 -55.31 70.34 -0.44
CA GLN A 7 -54.23 69.87 -1.29
C GLN A 7 -52.91 69.68 -0.51
N VAL A 8 -52.55 70.64 0.35
CA VAL A 8 -51.34 70.56 1.20
C VAL A 8 -51.39 69.37 2.17
N THR A 9 -52.56 69.08 2.74
CA THR A 9 -52.71 67.95 3.69
C THR A 9 -52.64 66.59 2.99
N THR A 10 -53.16 66.47 1.77
CA THR A 10 -53.03 65.23 0.98
C THR A 10 -51.60 64.98 0.51
N GLU A 11 -50.87 66.02 0.11
CA GLU A 11 -49.47 65.91 -0.33
C GLU A 11 -48.55 65.49 0.83
N GLN A 12 -48.78 66.03 2.03
CA GLN A 12 -48.03 65.67 3.23
C GLN A 12 -48.24 64.20 3.62
N HIS A 13 -49.50 63.71 3.60
CA HIS A 13 -49.79 62.31 3.91
C HIS A 13 -49.13 61.34 2.91
N ASN A 14 -49.10 61.71 1.63
CA ASN A 14 -48.46 60.90 0.59
C ASN A 14 -46.94 60.85 0.76
N ALA A 15 -46.32 61.95 1.20
CA ALA A 15 -44.89 62.00 1.52
C ALA A 15 -44.53 61.14 2.74
N GLU A 16 -45.35 61.15 3.78
CA GLU A 16 -45.17 60.30 4.98
C GLU A 16 -45.27 58.81 4.62
N ALA A 17 -46.26 58.42 3.81
CA ALA A 17 -46.40 57.04 3.34
C ALA A 17 -45.19 56.57 2.51
N LEU A 18 -44.68 57.44 1.64
CA LEU A 18 -43.47 57.16 0.86
C LEU A 18 -42.24 57.00 1.76
N LEU A 19 -42.11 57.84 2.78
CA LEU A 19 -40.99 57.80 3.72
C LEU A 19 -40.98 56.50 4.52
N ILE A 20 -42.15 56.08 5.04
CA ILE A 20 -42.31 54.78 5.71
C ILE A 20 -41.95 53.62 4.77
N SER A 21 -42.42 53.66 3.52
CA SER A 21 -42.08 52.64 2.52
C SER A 21 -40.57 52.56 2.28
N LYS A 22 -39.87 53.69 2.22
CA LYS A 22 -38.42 53.74 2.03
C LYS A 22 -37.66 53.27 3.26
N GLU A 23 -38.14 53.56 4.46
CA GLU A 23 -37.57 53.07 5.72
C GLU A 23 -37.61 51.53 5.79
N ILE A 24 -38.72 50.93 5.35
CA ILE A 24 -38.88 49.47 5.26
C ILE A 24 -37.89 48.90 4.24
N GLU A 25 -37.80 49.48 3.04
CA GLU A 25 -36.87 49.05 1.99
C GLU A 25 -35.41 49.12 2.47
N ILE A 26 -35.02 50.21 3.14
CA ILE A 26 -33.67 50.37 3.70
C ILE A 26 -33.39 49.29 4.76
N THR A 27 -34.38 48.99 5.61
CA THR A 27 -34.23 47.98 6.65
C THR A 27 -34.05 46.58 6.04
N GLU A 28 -34.83 46.27 5.01
CA GLU A 28 -34.71 45.01 4.27
C GLU A 28 -33.35 44.87 3.58
N LEU A 29 -32.88 45.90 2.88
CA LEU A 29 -31.57 45.91 2.23
C LEU A 29 -30.43 45.75 3.24
N ARG A 30 -30.53 46.36 4.43
CA ARG A 30 -29.55 46.18 5.51
C ARG A 30 -29.51 44.73 6.00
N ASN A 31 -30.65 44.10 6.18
CA ASN A 31 -30.71 42.69 6.59
C ASN A 31 -30.11 41.77 5.53
N GLN A 32 -30.41 42.01 4.25
CA GLN A 32 -29.81 41.26 3.14
C GLN A 32 -28.29 41.44 3.08
N LEU A 33 -27.79 42.65 3.32
CA LEU A 33 -26.35 42.92 3.36
C LEU A 33 -25.66 42.14 4.50
N ILE A 34 -26.24 42.17 5.71
CA ILE A 34 -25.71 41.43 6.87
C ILE A 34 -25.69 39.91 6.59
N GLN A 35 -26.78 39.40 6.01
CA GLN A 35 -26.87 37.98 5.65
C GLN A 35 -25.83 37.62 4.58
N GLY A 36 -25.69 38.44 3.54
CA GLY A 36 -24.71 38.26 2.48
C GLY A 36 -23.28 38.27 3.02
N GLU A 37 -22.95 39.22 3.91
CA GLU A 37 -21.64 39.30 4.55
C GLU A 37 -21.33 38.04 5.37
N SER A 38 -22.30 37.54 6.14
CA SER A 38 -22.14 36.28 6.88
C SER A 38 -21.90 35.07 5.97
N GLN A 39 -22.59 35.00 4.83
CA GLN A 39 -22.38 33.91 3.85
C GLN A 39 -21.01 34.00 3.20
N PHE A 40 -20.57 35.21 2.82
CA PHE A 40 -19.24 35.42 2.26
C PHE A 40 -18.14 35.04 3.26
N GLN A 41 -18.30 35.39 4.52
CA GLN A 41 -17.35 35.03 5.56
C GLN A 41 -17.25 33.51 5.73
N SER A 42 -18.38 32.82 5.81
CA SER A 42 -18.42 31.36 5.89
C SER A 42 -17.76 30.68 4.68
N ALA A 43 -18.03 31.18 3.47
CA ALA A 43 -17.44 30.65 2.23
C ALA A 43 -15.92 30.90 2.17
N ALA A 44 -15.45 32.05 2.66
CA ALA A 44 -14.03 32.37 2.73
C ALA A 44 -13.29 31.43 3.70
N GLU A 45 -13.89 31.13 4.86
CA GLU A 45 -13.36 30.18 5.83
C GLU A 45 -13.28 28.76 5.27
N GLU A 46 -14.35 28.28 4.62
CA GLU A 46 -14.36 26.97 3.97
C GLU A 46 -13.30 26.88 2.86
N HIS A 47 -13.17 27.91 2.04
CA HIS A 47 -12.15 27.95 0.99
C HIS A 47 -10.73 27.88 1.56
N GLN A 48 -10.47 28.60 2.66
CA GLN A 48 -9.18 28.55 3.34
C GLN A 48 -8.88 27.16 3.92
N GLU A 49 -9.89 26.48 4.48
CA GLU A 49 -9.75 25.12 4.97
C GLU A 49 -9.44 24.12 3.84
N VAL A 50 -10.16 24.24 2.71
CA VAL A 50 -9.95 23.38 1.53
C VAL A 50 -8.54 23.58 0.96
N LEU A 51 -8.06 24.82 0.86
CA LEU A 51 -6.69 25.11 0.43
C LEU A 51 -5.66 24.45 1.34
N ALA A 52 -5.82 24.57 2.66
CA ALA A 52 -4.91 23.95 3.62
C ALA A 52 -4.88 22.42 3.49
N LYS A 53 -6.04 21.79 3.29
CA LYS A 53 -6.15 20.34 3.04
C LYS A 53 -5.47 19.94 1.73
N LEU A 54 -5.68 20.71 0.66
CA LEU A 54 -5.06 20.45 -0.63
C LEU A 54 -3.54 20.52 -0.58
N GLU A 55 -2.99 21.54 0.11
CA GLU A 55 -1.54 21.67 0.30
C GLU A 55 -0.96 20.52 1.12
N ALA A 56 -1.66 20.08 2.18
CA ALA A 56 -1.24 18.95 2.99
C ALA A 56 -1.23 17.63 2.18
N GLU A 57 -2.28 17.37 1.40
CA GLU A 57 -2.37 16.17 0.58
C GLU A 57 -1.35 16.18 -0.56
N SER A 58 -1.08 17.35 -1.15
CA SER A 58 -0.02 17.53 -2.15
C SER A 58 1.36 17.19 -1.59
N LYS A 59 1.69 17.67 -0.37
CA LYS A 59 2.95 17.32 0.31
C LYS A 59 3.07 15.82 0.56
N LYS A 60 2.00 15.20 1.04
CA LYS A 60 1.95 13.75 1.29
C LYS A 60 2.12 12.93 0.01
N ASN A 61 1.50 13.37 -1.09
CA ASN A 61 1.65 12.71 -2.39
C ASN A 61 3.10 12.79 -2.90
N ASN A 62 3.74 13.95 -2.79
CA ASN A 62 5.14 14.12 -3.18
C ASN A 62 6.09 13.22 -2.37
N GLU A 63 5.85 13.12 -1.06
CA GLU A 63 6.60 12.21 -0.18
C GLU A 63 6.43 10.74 -0.59
N LEU A 64 5.20 10.33 -0.92
CA LEU A 64 4.93 8.97 -1.40
C LEU A 64 5.66 8.66 -2.71
N ILE A 65 5.66 9.60 -3.66
CA ILE A 65 6.40 9.48 -4.94
C ILE A 65 7.90 9.31 -4.68
N LEU A 66 8.46 10.07 -3.74
CA LEU A 66 9.86 9.96 -3.35
C LEU A 66 10.17 8.58 -2.76
N GLN A 67 9.34 8.10 -1.83
CA GLN A 67 9.51 6.78 -1.22
C GLN A 67 9.42 5.64 -2.25
N MET A 68 8.47 5.72 -3.19
CA MET A 68 8.34 4.75 -4.27
C MET A 68 9.60 4.73 -5.14
N THR A 69 10.11 5.91 -5.53
CA THR A 69 11.34 6.04 -6.32
C THR A 69 12.55 5.45 -5.59
N VAL A 70 12.68 5.69 -4.28
CA VAL A 70 13.77 5.12 -3.46
C VAL A 70 13.66 3.59 -3.40
N MET A 71 12.46 3.07 -3.22
CA MET A 71 12.20 1.63 -3.18
C MET A 71 12.52 0.95 -4.51
N GLU A 72 12.07 1.52 -5.63
CA GLU A 72 12.37 1.03 -6.98
C GLU A 72 13.89 0.98 -7.23
N ASN A 73 14.61 2.05 -6.92
CA ASN A 73 16.06 2.09 -7.06
C ASN A 73 16.76 1.05 -6.18
N THR A 74 16.27 0.84 -4.96
CA THR A 74 16.82 -0.17 -4.06
C THR A 74 16.59 -1.58 -4.60
N MET A 75 15.42 -1.85 -5.17
CA MET A 75 15.09 -3.14 -5.79
C MET A 75 15.96 -3.39 -7.01
N LEU A 76 16.08 -2.41 -7.92
CA LEU A 76 16.95 -2.50 -9.10
C LEU A 76 18.41 -2.78 -8.73
N LYS A 77 18.92 -2.16 -7.65
CA LYS A 77 20.27 -2.43 -7.16
C LYS A 77 20.44 -3.87 -6.69
N ARG A 78 19.47 -4.41 -5.96
CA ARG A 78 19.49 -5.82 -5.52
C ARG A 78 19.41 -6.79 -6.69
N ASP A 79 18.55 -6.51 -7.67
CA ASP A 79 18.43 -7.33 -8.88
C ASP A 79 19.73 -7.35 -9.67
N MET A 80 20.41 -6.20 -9.79
CA MET A 80 21.72 -6.12 -10.42
C MET A 80 22.78 -6.95 -9.67
N GLU A 81 22.79 -6.90 -8.35
CA GLU A 81 23.69 -7.74 -7.52
C GLU A 81 23.40 -9.24 -7.71
N LEU A 82 22.12 -9.63 -7.74
CA LEU A 82 21.71 -11.02 -8.01
C LEU A 82 22.15 -11.51 -9.39
N VAL A 83 22.00 -10.68 -10.42
CA VAL A 83 22.45 -11.00 -11.79
C VAL A 83 23.96 -11.19 -11.84
N LYS A 84 24.74 -10.33 -11.16
CA LYS A 84 26.20 -10.49 -11.06
C LYS A 84 26.57 -11.81 -10.41
N LEU A 85 25.99 -12.11 -9.25
CA LEU A 85 26.25 -13.38 -8.54
C LEU A 85 25.87 -14.60 -9.39
N LYS A 86 24.77 -14.52 -10.13
CA LYS A 86 24.34 -15.58 -11.05
C LYS A 86 25.35 -15.80 -12.18
N ALA A 87 25.89 -14.72 -12.75
CA ALA A 87 26.91 -14.81 -13.79
C ALA A 87 28.21 -15.44 -13.25
N GLU A 88 28.69 -15.01 -12.08
CA GLU A 88 29.86 -15.58 -11.41
C GLU A 88 29.70 -17.07 -11.12
N LEU A 89 28.51 -17.50 -10.67
CA LEU A 89 28.19 -18.91 -10.45
C LEU A 89 28.23 -19.71 -11.75
N TYR A 90 27.64 -19.22 -12.83
CA TYR A 90 27.70 -19.90 -14.12
C TYR A 90 29.12 -20.02 -14.65
N GLU A 91 29.94 -18.97 -14.52
CA GLU A 91 31.34 -19.00 -14.90
C GLU A 91 32.11 -20.06 -14.10
N ARG A 92 31.90 -20.10 -12.78
CA ARG A 92 32.52 -21.12 -11.91
C ARG A 92 32.10 -22.55 -12.27
N ILE A 93 30.81 -22.76 -12.57
CA ILE A 93 30.30 -24.06 -13.03
C ILE A 93 30.96 -24.45 -14.35
N SER A 94 31.05 -23.53 -15.30
CA SER A 94 31.69 -23.76 -16.60
C SER A 94 33.16 -24.17 -16.46
N VAL A 95 33.92 -23.50 -15.58
CA VAL A 95 35.32 -23.84 -15.30
C VAL A 95 35.46 -25.24 -14.66
N LEU A 96 34.57 -25.59 -13.73
CA LEU A 96 34.58 -26.92 -13.09
C LEU A 96 34.25 -28.05 -14.08
N GLN A 97 33.33 -27.79 -15.02
CA GLN A 97 32.95 -28.74 -16.06
C GLN A 97 34.04 -28.90 -17.14
N SER A 98 34.80 -27.85 -17.46
CA SER A 98 35.93 -27.95 -18.39
C SER A 98 37.17 -28.59 -17.77
N GLY A 99 37.39 -28.43 -16.46
CA GLY A 99 38.48 -29.08 -15.72
C GLY A 99 38.30 -30.59 -15.48
N THR A 100 37.11 -31.13 -15.72
CA THR A 100 36.83 -32.59 -15.63
C THR A 100 37.08 -33.34 -16.94
N ALA A 101 37.33 -32.64 -18.05
CA ALA A 101 37.61 -33.24 -19.36
C ALA A 101 39.07 -33.69 -19.57
N THR A 102 39.97 -33.41 -18.62
CA THR A 102 41.43 -33.67 -18.75
C THR A 102 41.95 -34.79 -17.86
N HIS A 103 41.09 -35.66 -17.33
CA HIS A 103 41.52 -36.86 -16.59
C HIS A 103 41.07 -38.18 -17.23
N GLU A 104 40.72 -38.17 -18.51
CA GLU A 104 40.76 -39.36 -19.35
C GLU A 104 42.05 -39.33 -20.15
N LEU A 105 43.06 -40.06 -19.69
CA LEU A 105 43.95 -40.92 -20.48
C LEU A 105 45.14 -41.39 -19.60
N THR A 106 45.37 -42.70 -19.65
CA THR A 106 46.54 -43.46 -19.14
C THR A 106 46.55 -43.94 -17.68
N ALA A 107 45.89 -45.08 -17.44
CA ALA A 107 46.39 -46.26 -16.71
C ALA A 107 45.21 -47.23 -16.58
N GLY A 108 45.14 -48.32 -17.34
CA GLY A 108 45.87 -49.53 -17.00
C GLY A 108 45.09 -50.35 -15.95
N ALA A 109 44.31 -51.32 -16.43
CA ALA A 109 43.75 -52.45 -15.67
C ALA A 109 42.86 -52.14 -14.43
N SER A 110 41.54 -52.08 -14.64
CA SER A 110 40.55 -52.74 -13.77
C SER A 110 39.15 -52.60 -14.38
N GLY A 111 38.82 -53.45 -15.35
CA GLY A 111 37.46 -53.63 -15.81
C GLY A 111 36.65 -54.36 -14.73
N ASN A 112 36.17 -53.62 -13.73
CA ASN A 112 35.00 -53.90 -12.86
C ASN A 112 34.99 -53.07 -11.55
N ALA A 113 35.44 -51.82 -11.58
CA ALA A 113 35.29 -50.93 -10.42
C ALA A 113 34.71 -49.56 -10.82
N ILE A 114 33.68 -49.56 -11.68
CA ILE A 114 32.63 -48.56 -11.50
C ILE A 114 32.03 -48.93 -10.15
N LYS A 115 32.46 -48.24 -9.09
CA LYS A 115 31.83 -48.32 -7.78
C LYS A 115 30.34 -48.16 -8.04
N GLN A 116 29.62 -49.27 -7.90
CA GLN A 116 28.18 -49.34 -7.98
C GLN A 116 27.69 -48.28 -7.00
N ILE A 117 27.32 -47.11 -7.52
CA ILE A 117 26.65 -46.11 -6.73
C ILE A 117 25.36 -46.81 -6.37
N SER A 118 25.26 -47.28 -5.12
CA SER A 118 24.05 -47.90 -4.60
C SER A 118 22.92 -46.96 -4.99
N ARG A 119 22.03 -47.40 -5.88
CA ARG A 119 20.85 -46.60 -6.23
C ARG A 119 20.24 -46.17 -4.92
N LEU A 120 20.06 -44.86 -4.74
CA LEU A 120 19.32 -44.34 -3.60
C LEU A 120 18.02 -45.14 -3.52
N PRO A 121 17.66 -45.71 -2.36
CA PRO A 121 16.42 -46.43 -2.23
C PRO A 121 15.30 -45.51 -2.70
N VAL A 122 14.59 -45.93 -3.74
CA VAL A 122 13.41 -45.20 -4.21
C VAL A 122 12.42 -45.30 -3.08
N PHE A 123 12.20 -44.18 -2.38
CA PHE A 123 11.19 -44.11 -1.35
C PHE A 123 9.83 -44.09 -2.06
N GLU A 124 9.24 -45.28 -2.19
CA GLU A 124 7.86 -45.44 -2.61
C GLU A 124 6.96 -45.10 -1.40
N GLY A 125 7.02 -43.83 -1.01
CA GLY A 125 6.18 -43.29 0.05
C GLY A 125 4.71 -43.39 -0.37
N LYS A 126 3.90 -44.13 0.37
CA LYS A 126 2.45 -44.10 0.19
C LYS A 126 1.97 -42.68 0.51
N ILE A 127 1.29 -42.05 -0.44
CA ILE A 127 0.66 -40.74 -0.24
C ILE A 127 -0.29 -40.88 0.96
N ILE A 128 0.05 -40.24 2.06
CA ILE A 128 -0.79 -40.16 3.25
C ILE A 128 -1.76 -39.00 3.05
N SER A 129 -3.04 -39.19 3.38
CA SER A 129 -3.99 -38.08 3.35
C SER A 129 -3.64 -37.06 4.43
N TYR A 130 -3.86 -35.77 4.13
CA TYR A 130 -3.52 -34.66 5.03
C TYR A 130 -4.04 -34.86 6.47
N ASN A 131 -5.30 -35.29 6.61
CA ASN A 131 -5.89 -35.57 7.93
C ASN A 131 -5.16 -36.68 8.69
N ARG A 132 -4.69 -37.72 7.99
CA ARG A 132 -3.95 -38.82 8.62
C ARG A 132 -2.53 -38.41 9.00
N TRP A 133 -1.92 -37.52 8.22
CA TRP A 133 -0.62 -36.93 8.54
C TRP A 133 -0.68 -36.03 9.79
N ILE A 134 -1.63 -35.10 9.85
CA ILE A 134 -1.83 -34.23 11.02
C ILE A 134 -2.06 -35.06 12.28
N ASN A 135 -2.95 -36.06 12.23
CA ASN A 135 -3.23 -36.91 13.38
C ASN A 135 -1.99 -37.70 13.82
N GLY A 136 -1.20 -38.22 12.89
CA GLY A 136 0.03 -38.96 13.21
C GLY A 136 1.12 -38.08 13.84
N VAL A 137 1.30 -36.85 13.36
CA VAL A 137 2.26 -35.90 13.93
C VAL A 137 1.85 -35.49 15.35
N THR A 138 0.54 -35.25 15.57
CA THR A 138 -0.01 -34.93 16.89
C THR A 138 0.22 -36.07 17.88
N GLU A 139 -0.06 -37.32 17.48
CA GLU A 139 0.15 -38.51 18.31
C GLU A 139 1.63 -38.67 18.73
N ILE A 140 2.58 -38.39 17.82
CA ILE A 140 4.01 -38.43 18.13
C ILE A 140 4.37 -37.37 19.18
N PHE A 141 3.82 -36.16 19.08
CA PHE A 141 4.12 -35.08 20.02
C PHE A 141 3.51 -35.31 21.41
N GLU A 142 2.37 -35.99 21.48
CA GLU A 142 1.72 -36.39 22.72
C GLU A 142 2.49 -37.53 23.41
N ASN A 143 2.91 -38.54 22.64
CA ASN A 143 3.63 -39.70 23.17
C ASN A 143 5.09 -39.41 23.54
N TYR A 144 5.69 -38.37 22.97
CA TYR A 144 7.09 -37.97 23.23
C TYR A 144 7.17 -36.52 23.70
N MET A 145 6.67 -36.26 24.91
CA MET A 145 6.68 -34.93 25.52
C MET A 145 8.08 -34.33 25.72
N ALA A 146 9.13 -35.16 25.76
CA ALA A 146 10.52 -34.73 25.89
C ALA A 146 11.13 -34.11 24.63
N LEU A 147 10.42 -34.15 23.49
CA LEU A 147 10.91 -33.57 22.24
C LEU A 147 11.03 -32.05 22.35
N LYS A 148 12.23 -31.53 22.10
CA LYS A 148 12.48 -30.09 22.03
C LYS A 148 11.87 -29.52 20.75
N ASN A 149 11.56 -28.23 20.77
CA ASN A 149 10.91 -27.54 19.65
C ASN A 149 11.67 -27.70 18.32
N PHE A 150 13.00 -27.71 18.34
CA PHE A 150 13.82 -27.98 17.15
C PHE A 150 13.55 -29.38 16.55
N GLN A 151 13.45 -30.41 17.38
CA GLN A 151 13.19 -31.79 16.94
C GLN A 151 11.77 -31.95 16.40
N LYS A 152 10.78 -31.29 17.04
CA LYS A 152 9.40 -31.24 16.54
C LYS A 152 9.31 -30.62 15.15
N ARG A 153 10.06 -29.53 14.91
CA ARG A 153 10.13 -28.89 13.59
C ARG A 153 10.79 -29.75 12.54
N ALA A 154 11.87 -30.47 12.87
CA ALA A 154 12.52 -31.38 11.93
C ALA A 154 11.57 -32.48 11.43
N ILE A 155 10.75 -33.05 12.32
CA ILE A 155 9.75 -34.08 11.98
C ILE A 155 8.68 -33.55 11.00
N VAL A 156 8.30 -32.27 11.12
CA VAL A 156 7.32 -31.63 10.22
C VAL A 156 7.94 -31.29 8.86
N VAL A 157 9.22 -30.92 8.82
CA VAL A 157 9.92 -30.46 7.61
C VAL A 157 10.31 -31.61 6.67
N GLU A 158 10.51 -32.84 7.17
CA GLU A 158 10.78 -34.01 6.32
C GLU A 158 9.53 -34.59 5.59
N SER A 159 8.38 -33.90 5.67
CA SER A 159 7.09 -34.39 5.14
C SER A 159 6.57 -33.66 3.88
N VAL A 160 7.34 -32.74 3.29
CA VAL A 160 6.96 -31.94 2.11
C VAL A 160 7.87 -32.23 0.93
#